data_AF-A0A2G6EFE0-F1
#
_entry.id   AF-A0A2G6EFE0-F1
#
_cell.length_a   1.000
_cell.length_b   1.000
_cell.length_c   1.000
_cell.angle_alpha   90.00
_cell.angle_beta   90.00
_cell.angle_gamma   90.00
#
_symmetry.space_group_name_H-M   'P 1'
#
loop_
_entity.id
_entity.type
_entity.pdbx_description
1 polymer ?
#
loop_
_entity_poly.entity_id
_entity_poly.type
_entity_poly.pdbx_seq_one_letter_code
_entity_poly.pdbx_strand_id
1 'polypeptide(L)'
;MKITKIAIVLFLLTSPLFAQINFGITDTASAYKTEINIPLKILSKKNIRNYSFDLLYDESILKVKDIVKKNTLCDSWAWHISMKKIKGGVRISGNNWWTSIYGKGVLLYLKFSVIAKEGKSDLIFSKLKFNNTTSGISINNGIFLVYVKKTINFNKTGTGNGKILINNISYSLPKKITLLQGKTYKIKAIPDSKSNFISWQGDINSNLINYSLLVNNQKNISTEFQLKNVRIEAVIEPEGYGIINGLGFYSFGSEVVLVANPNSGKDFKNWTINDKVVCEKETYKFIANKNLTVKANFASYMFNISATPNPIDIGIVFGNGSYEENENIKIIARSNNKKWSFNNWTENGIFVSSDSVLNITVKENRNLVANFSLITNIDEETIPDEFFISAPYPNPFNPSTTFKFCLTNNSVVNLFVTNVTGQVVKKIIDYENMSRGVHKVNFSANNLASGVYFYFYEIKDLGLTEKKVKSGKLILIK
;
A
#
# COMPACT_ATOMS: atom_id res chain seq x y z
N MET A 1 -24.29 -14.00 46.38
CA MET A 1 -25.71 -14.05 46.81
C MET A 1 -26.58 -14.07 45.55
N LYS A 2 -27.16 -15.24 45.21
CA LYS A 2 -27.99 -15.41 44.01
C LYS A 2 -29.25 -14.55 44.13
N ILE A 3 -29.32 -13.41 43.45
CA ILE A 3 -30.55 -12.63 43.31
C ILE A 3 -31.14 -12.99 41.96
N THR A 4 -32.16 -13.83 42.04
CA THR A 4 -32.95 -14.40 40.95
C THR A 4 -33.69 -13.31 40.17
N LYS A 5 -33.75 -13.46 38.85
CA LYS A 5 -34.57 -12.75 37.85
C LYS A 5 -35.64 -11.81 38.43
N ILE A 6 -35.43 -10.49 38.35
CA ILE A 6 -36.55 -9.53 38.38
C ILE A 6 -37.19 -9.56 36.99
N ALA A 7 -38.04 -10.56 36.78
CA ALA A 7 -39.10 -10.44 35.80
C ALA A 7 -40.07 -9.38 36.34
N ILE A 8 -40.45 -8.41 35.51
CA ILE A 8 -41.67 -7.65 35.74
C ILE A 8 -42.79 -8.68 35.57
N VAL A 9 -43.14 -9.36 36.66
CA VAL A 9 -44.21 -10.36 36.67
C VAL A 9 -45.52 -9.59 36.63
N LEU A 10 -46.16 -9.64 35.46
CA LEU A 10 -47.57 -9.30 35.33
C LEU A 10 -48.35 -10.34 36.17
N PHE A 11 -48.83 -9.94 37.35
CA PHE A 11 -49.49 -10.88 38.26
C PHE A 11 -50.93 -11.15 37.83
N LEU A 12 -51.17 -12.38 37.38
CA LEU A 12 -52.47 -13.05 37.52
C LEU A 12 -52.63 -13.39 39.00
N LEU A 13 -53.66 -12.87 39.66
CA LEU A 13 -54.05 -13.31 41.00
C LEU A 13 -54.40 -14.81 40.90
N THR A 14 -53.48 -15.70 41.24
CA THR A 14 -53.79 -17.12 41.44
C THR A 14 -54.54 -17.24 42.76
N SER A 15 -55.84 -16.99 42.71
CA SER A 15 -56.71 -17.11 43.89
C SER A 15 -56.80 -18.58 44.31
N PRO A 16 -56.70 -18.91 45.61
CA PRO A 16 -57.12 -20.22 46.05
C PRO A 16 -58.59 -20.42 45.68
N LEU A 17 -58.97 -21.63 45.26
CA LEU A 17 -60.29 -21.94 44.67
C LEU A 17 -61.50 -21.46 45.52
N PHE A 18 -61.28 -21.22 46.82
CA PHE A 18 -62.29 -20.86 47.81
C PHE A 18 -62.27 -19.39 48.28
N ALA A 19 -61.32 -18.56 47.83
CA ALA A 19 -61.28 -17.15 48.25
C ALA A 19 -62.40 -16.33 47.61
N GLN A 20 -63.15 -15.62 48.45
CA GLN A 20 -64.22 -14.70 48.05
C GLN A 20 -63.69 -13.27 47.89
N ILE A 21 -62.55 -12.94 48.51
CA ILE A 21 -61.88 -11.66 48.36
C ILE A 21 -60.38 -11.91 48.18
N ASN A 22 -59.79 -11.43 47.09
CA ASN A 22 -58.34 -11.38 46.90
C ASN A 22 -57.89 -9.93 47.03
N PHE A 23 -57.03 -9.63 47.99
CA PHE A 23 -56.53 -8.29 48.25
C PHE A 23 -55.01 -8.29 48.24
N GLY A 24 -54.40 -7.25 47.68
CA GLY A 24 -52.94 -7.20 47.67
C GLY A 24 -52.34 -5.93 47.14
N ILE A 25 -51.02 -5.92 47.13
CA ILE A 25 -50.16 -4.83 46.67
C ILE A 25 -49.10 -5.41 45.73
N THR A 26 -48.72 -4.65 44.71
CA THR A 26 -47.71 -5.11 43.76
C THR A 26 -46.32 -4.68 44.19
N ASP A 27 -45.32 -5.52 43.89
CA ASP A 27 -43.92 -5.13 43.97
C ASP A 27 -43.70 -3.82 43.21
N THR A 28 -43.06 -2.87 43.89
CA THR A 28 -42.92 -1.50 43.41
C THR A 28 -41.51 -1.02 43.68
N ALA A 29 -41.01 -0.10 42.86
CA ALA A 29 -39.72 0.55 43.10
C ALA A 29 -39.81 2.03 42.75
N SER A 30 -39.10 2.85 43.51
CA SER A 30 -38.95 4.27 43.19
C SER A 30 -37.62 4.84 43.68
N ALA A 31 -37.26 6.00 43.14
CA ALA A 31 -36.01 6.67 43.49
C ALA A 31 -36.11 7.38 44.85
N TYR A 32 -34.97 7.57 45.51
CA TYR A 32 -34.86 8.40 46.70
C TYR A 32 -35.42 9.82 46.48
N LYS A 33 -36.08 10.39 47.49
CA LYS A 33 -36.74 11.71 47.49
C LYS A 33 -37.90 11.86 46.50
N THR A 34 -38.48 10.75 46.05
CA THR A 34 -39.71 10.79 45.24
C THR A 34 -40.94 10.53 46.09
N GLU A 35 -42.10 10.98 45.61
CA GLU A 35 -43.39 10.54 46.10
C GLU A 35 -44.01 9.57 45.08
N ILE A 36 -44.63 8.49 45.57
CA ILE A 36 -45.22 7.46 44.73
C ILE A 36 -46.56 7.01 45.29
N ASN A 37 -47.54 6.84 44.40
CA ASN A 37 -48.84 6.27 44.72
C ASN A 37 -48.80 4.76 44.44
N ILE A 38 -48.88 3.93 45.48
CA ILE A 38 -48.88 2.48 45.33
C ILE A 38 -50.34 1.98 45.37
N PRO A 39 -50.84 1.31 44.31
CA PRO A 39 -52.21 0.82 44.26
C PRO A 39 -52.38 -0.41 45.16
N LEU A 40 -53.39 -0.37 46.04
CA LEU A 40 -53.90 -1.56 46.71
C LEU A 40 -55.01 -2.13 45.84
N LYS A 41 -54.87 -3.37 45.37
CA LYS A 41 -55.78 -4.00 44.41
C LYS A 41 -56.66 -5.02 45.10
N ILE A 42 -57.90 -5.11 44.65
CA ILE A 42 -58.89 -6.06 45.15
C ILE A 42 -59.61 -6.75 44.01
N LEU A 43 -59.97 -8.02 44.23
CA LEU A 43 -60.97 -8.78 43.48
C LEU A 43 -61.95 -9.37 44.49
N SER A 44 -63.17 -8.84 44.55
CA SER A 44 -64.21 -9.27 45.47
C SER A 44 -65.36 -9.94 44.73
N LYS A 45 -65.75 -11.15 45.19
CA LYS A 45 -66.97 -11.88 44.82
C LYS A 45 -68.10 -11.66 45.84
N LYS A 46 -67.96 -10.67 46.74
CA LYS A 46 -68.96 -10.27 47.74
C LYS A 46 -69.08 -8.75 47.82
N ASN A 47 -70.24 -8.26 48.24
CA ASN A 47 -70.48 -6.83 48.49
C ASN A 47 -69.76 -6.38 49.76
N ILE A 48 -68.72 -5.56 49.63
CA ILE A 48 -67.92 -5.02 50.75
C ILE A 48 -68.47 -3.65 51.14
N ARG A 49 -68.89 -3.50 52.40
CA ARG A 49 -69.36 -2.23 53.02
C ARG A 49 -68.40 -1.68 54.06
N ASN A 50 -67.52 -2.50 54.61
CA ASN A 50 -66.43 -2.03 55.46
C ASN A 50 -65.17 -2.86 55.27
N TYR A 51 -64.02 -2.25 55.57
CA TYR A 51 -62.74 -2.91 55.60
C TYR A 51 -61.82 -2.28 56.65
N SER A 52 -60.91 -3.08 57.19
CA SER A 52 -59.83 -2.62 58.06
C SER A 52 -58.60 -3.49 57.86
N PHE A 53 -57.42 -2.89 57.78
CA PHE A 53 -56.15 -3.61 57.71
C PHE A 53 -54.97 -2.77 58.18
N ASP A 54 -53.94 -3.45 58.65
CA ASP A 54 -52.63 -2.90 58.91
C ASP A 54 -51.75 -3.18 57.68
N LEU A 55 -51.08 -2.16 57.15
CA LEU A 55 -49.99 -2.32 56.19
C LEU A 55 -48.67 -1.99 56.91
N LEU A 56 -47.84 -3.01 57.08
CA LEU A 56 -46.52 -2.91 57.70
C LEU A 56 -45.46 -2.68 56.62
N TYR A 57 -44.50 -1.80 56.94
CA TYR A 57 -43.37 -1.44 56.08
C TYR A 57 -42.21 -0.88 56.92
N ASP A 58 -41.01 -0.84 56.34
CA ASP A 58 -39.84 -0.24 56.98
C ASP A 58 -39.94 1.29 56.95
N GLU A 59 -40.22 1.87 58.11
CA GLU A 59 -40.36 3.32 58.30
C GLU A 59 -39.04 4.09 58.10
N SER A 60 -37.89 3.42 58.00
CA SER A 60 -36.62 4.06 57.61
C SER A 60 -36.50 4.23 56.08
N ILE A 61 -37.28 3.48 55.30
CA ILE A 61 -37.25 3.49 53.83
C ILE A 61 -38.40 4.31 53.26
N LEU A 62 -39.60 4.12 53.82
CA LEU A 62 -40.83 4.72 53.35
C LEU A 62 -41.51 5.53 54.44
N LYS A 63 -42.14 6.63 54.05
CA LYS A 63 -43.05 7.39 54.91
C LYS A 63 -44.38 7.56 54.19
N VAL A 64 -45.44 6.94 54.71
CA VAL A 64 -46.78 7.19 54.17
C VAL A 64 -47.17 8.66 54.40
N LYS A 65 -47.80 9.25 53.40
CA LYS A 65 -48.22 10.65 53.38
C LYS A 65 -49.72 10.79 53.40
N ASP A 66 -50.40 10.02 52.54
CA ASP A 66 -51.82 10.23 52.28
C ASP A 66 -52.49 8.99 51.67
N ILE A 67 -53.83 9.00 51.66
CA ILE A 67 -54.68 8.07 50.93
C ILE A 67 -55.29 8.80 49.73
N VAL A 68 -55.07 8.28 48.53
CA VAL A 68 -55.68 8.82 47.31
C VAL A 68 -56.82 7.92 46.86
N LYS A 69 -58.05 8.45 46.90
CA LYS A 69 -59.27 7.76 46.48
C LYS A 69 -59.68 8.01 45.01
N LYS A 70 -59.15 9.06 44.39
CA LYS A 70 -59.51 9.43 43.00
C LYS A 70 -59.19 8.28 42.04
N ASN A 71 -60.13 7.94 41.15
CA ASN A 71 -60.07 6.83 40.20
C ASN A 71 -59.89 5.44 40.86
N THR A 72 -60.58 5.20 41.96
CA THR A 72 -60.56 3.92 42.70
C THR A 72 -61.97 3.42 42.99
N LEU A 73 -62.10 2.19 43.50
CA LEU A 73 -63.38 1.65 43.97
C LEU A 73 -63.94 2.40 45.19
N CYS A 74 -63.12 3.23 45.84
CA CYS A 74 -63.53 4.11 46.92
C CYS A 74 -63.72 5.58 46.46
N ASP A 75 -63.77 5.86 45.15
CA ASP A 75 -63.96 7.22 44.61
C ASP A 75 -65.42 7.68 44.70
N SER A 76 -65.95 7.73 45.92
CA SER A 76 -67.27 8.26 46.24
C SER A 76 -67.19 9.07 47.53
N TRP A 77 -68.09 10.03 47.68
CA TRP A 77 -68.24 10.78 48.93
C TRP A 77 -68.76 9.90 50.08
N ALA A 78 -69.46 8.81 49.77
CA ALA A 78 -70.05 7.90 50.76
C ALA A 78 -69.03 6.97 51.44
N TRP A 79 -67.80 6.87 50.91
CA TRP A 79 -66.72 6.13 51.54
C TRP A 79 -65.99 7.02 52.55
N HIS A 80 -66.16 6.71 53.83
CA HIS A 80 -65.40 7.33 54.91
C HIS A 80 -64.15 6.48 55.16
N ILE A 81 -62.97 7.05 54.92
CA ILE A 81 -61.69 6.35 55.04
C ILE A 81 -60.82 7.08 56.06
N SER A 82 -60.18 6.30 56.94
CA SER A 82 -59.24 6.80 57.93
C SER A 82 -57.90 6.09 57.80
N MET A 83 -56.83 6.81 58.13
CA MET A 83 -55.48 6.30 58.28
C MET A 83 -54.98 6.62 59.68
N LYS A 84 -54.54 5.59 60.42
CA LYS A 84 -53.94 5.76 61.74
C LYS A 84 -52.53 5.19 61.74
N LYS A 85 -51.56 5.98 62.21
CA LYS A 85 -50.19 5.50 62.40
C LYS A 85 -50.16 4.38 63.44
N ILE A 86 -49.43 3.31 63.15
CA ILE A 86 -49.13 2.22 64.08
C ILE A 86 -47.62 1.98 64.10
N LYS A 87 -47.11 1.14 65.01
CA LYS A 87 -45.70 0.77 65.03
C LYS A 87 -45.36 -0.04 63.77
N GLY A 88 -44.41 0.45 62.97
CA GLY A 88 -43.95 -0.25 61.76
C GLY A 88 -44.91 -0.19 60.58
N GLY A 89 -45.84 0.78 60.55
CA GLY A 89 -46.78 0.88 59.44
C GLY A 89 -47.98 1.80 59.69
N VAL A 90 -49.07 1.53 58.96
CA VAL A 90 -50.36 2.22 59.14
C VAL A 90 -51.55 1.28 59.15
N ARG A 91 -52.55 1.61 59.97
CA ARG A 91 -53.88 1.03 59.90
C ARG A 91 -54.76 1.87 58.99
N ILE A 92 -55.41 1.23 58.04
CA ILE A 92 -56.36 1.84 57.14
C ILE A 92 -57.72 1.20 57.39
N SER A 93 -58.75 2.02 57.52
CA SER A 93 -60.13 1.54 57.69
C SER A 93 -61.07 2.36 56.84
N GLY A 94 -62.02 1.69 56.19
CA GLY A 94 -63.03 2.31 55.36
C GLY A 94 -64.41 1.74 55.63
N ASN A 95 -65.43 2.58 55.65
CA ASN A 95 -66.82 2.16 55.77
C ASN A 95 -67.73 2.96 54.85
N ASN A 96 -68.80 2.31 54.38
CA ASN A 96 -69.83 2.92 53.56
C ASN A 96 -71.18 2.25 53.87
N TRP A 97 -72.18 3.06 54.21
CA TRP A 97 -73.53 2.59 54.56
C TRP A 97 -74.50 2.54 53.37
N TRP A 98 -74.14 3.16 52.24
CA TRP A 98 -75.04 3.37 51.09
C TRP A 98 -74.70 2.50 49.89
N THR A 99 -73.41 2.24 49.66
CA THR A 99 -72.93 1.46 48.53
C THR A 99 -71.97 0.37 48.98
N SER A 100 -71.74 -0.62 48.12
CA SER A 100 -70.78 -1.68 48.37
C SER A 100 -69.80 -1.83 47.22
N ILE A 101 -68.57 -2.23 47.54
CA ILE A 101 -67.56 -2.59 46.55
C ILE A 101 -67.77 -4.05 46.13
N TYR A 102 -67.82 -4.27 44.82
CA TYR A 102 -67.88 -5.59 44.18
C TYR A 102 -67.00 -5.60 42.92
N GLY A 103 -66.45 -6.76 42.57
CA GLY A 103 -65.63 -6.92 41.36
C GLY A 103 -64.15 -6.63 41.56
N LYS A 104 -63.45 -6.31 40.46
CA LYS A 104 -61.99 -6.15 40.39
C LYS A 104 -61.60 -4.68 40.22
N GLY A 105 -60.62 -4.20 40.96
CA GLY A 105 -60.09 -2.85 40.75
C GLY A 105 -59.01 -2.44 41.75
N VAL A 106 -58.65 -1.15 41.71
CA VAL A 106 -57.85 -0.52 42.77
C VAL A 106 -58.79 -0.11 43.88
N LEU A 107 -58.58 -0.63 45.09
CA LEU A 107 -59.34 -0.25 46.28
C LEU A 107 -59.06 1.20 46.65
N LEU A 108 -57.77 1.53 46.79
CA LEU A 108 -57.23 2.86 47.09
C LEU A 108 -55.74 2.91 46.71
N TYR A 109 -55.18 4.11 46.55
CA TYR A 109 -53.73 4.29 46.49
C TYR A 109 -53.20 4.79 47.82
N LEU A 110 -52.05 4.26 48.25
CA LEU A 110 -51.28 4.84 49.34
C LEU A 110 -50.14 5.67 48.77
N LYS A 111 -50.10 6.95 49.15
CA LYS A 111 -49.03 7.85 48.76
C LYS A 111 -47.89 7.73 49.76
N PHE A 112 -46.70 7.37 49.28
CA PHE A 112 -45.48 7.26 50.07
C PHE A 112 -44.44 8.28 49.61
N SER A 113 -43.67 8.83 50.54
CA SER A 113 -42.37 9.43 50.25
C SER A 113 -41.25 8.40 50.47
N VAL A 114 -40.31 8.32 49.53
CA VAL A 114 -39.11 7.48 49.64
C VAL A 114 -38.01 8.26 50.33
N ILE A 115 -37.63 7.83 51.54
CA ILE A 115 -36.74 8.60 52.42
C ILE A 115 -35.36 7.97 52.63
N ALA A 116 -35.17 6.70 52.26
CA ALA A 116 -33.83 6.09 52.22
C ALA A 116 -33.18 6.23 50.84
N LYS A 117 -31.84 6.33 50.81
CA LYS A 117 -31.03 6.35 49.57
C LYS A 117 -30.96 4.99 48.89
N GLU A 118 -31.00 3.91 49.67
CA GLU A 118 -31.02 2.52 49.24
C GLU A 118 -31.77 1.67 50.27
N GLY A 119 -32.24 0.49 49.89
CA GLY A 119 -32.90 -0.44 50.80
C GLY A 119 -34.06 -1.21 50.17
N LYS A 120 -34.55 -2.20 50.92
CA LYS A 120 -35.72 -3.02 50.61
C LYS A 120 -36.68 -2.95 51.80
N SER A 121 -37.95 -2.64 51.55
CA SER A 121 -39.03 -2.79 52.52
C SER A 121 -39.97 -3.88 52.03
N ASP A 122 -40.27 -4.88 52.86
CA ASP A 122 -41.44 -5.72 52.63
C ASP A 122 -42.72 -4.89 52.93
N LEU A 123 -43.79 -5.13 52.18
CA LEU A 123 -45.11 -4.48 52.30
C LEU A 123 -46.11 -5.56 52.72
N ILE A 124 -46.35 -5.67 54.02
CA ILE A 124 -47.03 -6.82 54.61
C ILE A 124 -48.40 -6.39 55.15
N PHE A 125 -49.46 -7.02 54.68
CA PHE A 125 -50.79 -6.85 55.27
C PHE A 125 -50.95 -7.71 56.51
N SER A 126 -51.58 -7.15 57.54
CA SER A 126 -52.00 -7.87 58.74
C SER A 126 -53.32 -7.33 59.27
N LYS A 127 -53.97 -8.06 60.19
CA LYS A 127 -55.27 -7.70 60.80
C LYS A 127 -56.37 -7.33 59.78
N LEU A 128 -56.33 -7.95 58.60
CA LEU A 128 -57.25 -7.69 57.50
C LEU A 128 -58.66 -8.20 57.84
N LYS A 129 -59.64 -7.32 57.71
CA LYS A 129 -61.07 -7.61 57.83
C LYS A 129 -61.82 -6.95 56.68
N PHE A 130 -62.77 -7.66 56.10
CA PHE A 130 -63.77 -7.12 55.18
C PHE A 130 -65.15 -7.49 55.72
N ASN A 131 -66.10 -6.56 55.79
CA ASN A 131 -67.40 -6.76 56.44
C ASN A 131 -67.28 -7.36 57.85
N ASN A 132 -66.30 -6.89 58.63
CA ASN A 132 -65.96 -7.40 59.96
C ASN A 132 -65.56 -8.89 60.04
N THR A 133 -65.34 -9.58 58.92
CA THR A 133 -64.89 -10.99 58.87
C THR A 133 -63.46 -11.12 58.32
N THR A 134 -62.76 -12.15 58.77
CA THR A 134 -61.43 -12.57 58.29
C THR A 134 -61.49 -13.78 57.35
N SER A 135 -62.66 -14.41 57.21
CA SER A 135 -62.83 -15.67 56.45
C SER A 135 -62.94 -15.42 54.94
N GLY A 136 -62.40 -16.34 54.14
CA GLY A 136 -62.49 -16.31 52.68
C GLY A 136 -61.66 -15.20 52.02
N ILE A 137 -60.66 -14.65 52.72
CA ILE A 137 -59.77 -13.61 52.20
C ILE A 137 -58.41 -14.21 51.86
N SER A 138 -57.92 -13.94 50.64
CA SER A 138 -56.55 -14.21 50.22
C SER A 138 -55.77 -12.91 50.15
N ILE A 139 -54.53 -12.92 50.66
CA ILE A 139 -53.65 -11.76 50.71
C ILE A 139 -52.47 -11.97 49.77
N ASN A 140 -52.10 -10.92 49.03
CA ASN A 140 -50.82 -10.84 48.35
C ASN A 140 -50.01 -9.66 48.88
N ASN A 141 -48.94 -9.97 49.63
CA ASN A 141 -47.96 -8.98 50.10
C ASN A 141 -47.07 -8.54 48.92
N GLY A 142 -46.31 -7.47 49.11
CA GLY A 142 -45.38 -7.00 48.08
C GLY A 142 -44.05 -6.55 48.67
N ILE A 143 -43.18 -6.08 47.79
CA ILE A 143 -41.86 -5.55 48.13
C ILE A 143 -41.72 -4.15 47.54
N PHE A 144 -41.14 -3.25 48.32
CA PHE A 144 -40.66 -1.96 47.85
C PHE A 144 -39.13 -1.95 47.76
N LEU A 145 -38.58 -1.56 46.60
CA LEU A 145 -37.15 -1.34 46.41
C LEU A 145 -36.85 0.12 46.13
N VAL A 146 -35.82 0.67 46.77
CA VAL A 146 -35.27 1.96 46.38
C VAL A 146 -34.37 1.76 45.16
N TYR A 147 -34.56 2.55 44.09
CA TYR A 147 -33.64 2.50 42.94
C TYR A 147 -32.23 2.95 43.36
N VAL A 148 -31.33 1.98 43.48
CA VAL A 148 -29.90 2.26 43.63
C VAL A 148 -29.30 2.38 42.24
N LYS A 149 -28.66 3.50 41.94
CA LYS A 149 -27.87 3.67 40.73
C LYS A 149 -26.39 3.45 41.04
N LYS A 150 -25.66 2.79 40.14
CA LYS A 150 -24.20 2.65 40.21
C LYS A 150 -23.56 3.31 39.00
N THR A 151 -22.43 3.95 39.24
CA THR A 151 -21.63 4.57 38.19
C THR A 151 -20.76 3.52 37.54
N ILE A 152 -20.78 3.48 36.21
CA ILE A 152 -19.88 2.66 35.39
C ILE A 152 -18.98 3.62 34.62
N ASN A 153 -17.67 3.49 34.82
CA ASN A 153 -16.66 4.26 34.11
C ASN A 153 -16.20 3.42 32.91
N PHE A 154 -16.41 3.95 31.70
CA PHE A 154 -15.91 3.36 30.47
C PHE A 154 -14.71 4.16 29.97
N ASN A 155 -13.59 3.47 29.73
CA ASN A 155 -12.35 4.07 29.25
C ASN A 155 -11.98 3.50 27.86
N LYS A 156 -11.17 4.24 27.11
CA LYS A 156 -10.56 3.77 25.85
C LYS A 156 -9.11 3.36 26.10
N THR A 157 -8.69 2.24 25.54
CA THR A 157 -7.31 1.74 25.58
C THR A 157 -6.88 1.28 24.20
N GLY A 158 -5.57 1.05 24.00
CA GLY A 158 -4.99 0.70 22.70
C GLY A 158 -4.79 1.88 21.74
N THR A 159 -4.27 1.59 20.55
CA THR A 159 -3.89 2.61 19.55
C THR A 159 -5.06 3.11 18.72
N GLY A 160 -6.12 2.31 18.55
CA GLY A 160 -7.30 2.63 17.75
C GLY A 160 -8.33 3.45 18.50
N ASN A 161 -9.43 3.84 17.85
CA ASN A 161 -10.53 4.58 18.46
C ASN A 161 -11.89 3.94 18.19
N GLY A 162 -12.87 4.36 18.97
CA GLY A 162 -14.24 3.88 18.84
C GLY A 162 -15.17 4.51 19.87
N LYS A 163 -16.42 4.07 19.82
CA LYS A 163 -17.50 4.44 20.73
C LYS A 163 -18.05 3.18 21.39
N ILE A 164 -18.89 3.38 22.39
CA ILE A 164 -19.73 2.32 22.95
C ILE A 164 -21.19 2.64 22.73
N LEU A 165 -22.00 1.61 22.58
CA LEU A 165 -23.44 1.67 22.53
C LEU A 165 -23.99 1.05 23.81
N ILE A 166 -24.90 1.73 24.50
CA ILE A 166 -25.65 1.15 25.63
C ILE A 166 -27.13 1.36 25.35
N ASN A 167 -27.90 0.27 25.26
CA ASN A 167 -29.33 0.31 24.91
C ASN A 167 -29.62 1.22 23.69
N ASN A 168 -28.85 1.06 22.62
CA ASN A 168 -28.95 1.82 21.37
C ASN A 168 -28.58 3.31 21.44
N ILE A 169 -28.05 3.80 22.57
CA ILE A 169 -27.50 5.16 22.68
C ILE A 169 -25.98 5.09 22.58
N SER A 170 -25.40 5.87 21.66
CA SER A 170 -23.95 5.91 21.42
C SER A 170 -23.25 6.92 22.31
N TYR A 171 -22.08 6.55 22.82
CA TYR A 171 -21.24 7.39 23.67
C TYR A 171 -19.78 7.36 23.21
N SER A 172 -19.16 8.53 23.10
CA SER A 172 -17.70 8.66 22.97
C SER A 172 -17.01 8.32 24.29
N LEU A 173 -15.79 7.79 24.22
CA LEU A 173 -14.99 7.43 25.38
C LEU A 173 -13.90 8.49 25.67
N PRO A 174 -13.50 8.68 26.94
CA PRO A 174 -14.04 8.03 28.14
C PRO A 174 -15.42 8.56 28.54
N LYS A 175 -16.24 7.72 29.20
CA LYS A 175 -17.58 8.10 29.64
C LYS A 175 -17.94 7.50 30.99
N LYS A 176 -18.49 8.33 31.89
CA LYS A 176 -19.16 7.86 33.12
C LYS A 176 -20.66 7.78 32.88
N ILE A 177 -21.27 6.64 33.20
CA ILE A 177 -22.70 6.38 32.99
C ILE A 177 -23.30 5.80 34.26
N THR A 178 -24.43 6.35 34.70
CA THR A 178 -25.12 5.90 35.91
C THR A 178 -26.28 4.99 35.54
N LEU A 179 -26.19 3.71 35.91
CA LEU A 179 -27.14 2.66 35.55
C LEU A 179 -27.84 2.08 36.79
N LEU A 180 -29.03 1.50 36.63
CA LEU A 180 -29.78 0.91 37.74
C LEU A 180 -29.11 -0.39 38.20
N GLN A 181 -28.86 -0.51 39.49
CA GLN A 181 -28.32 -1.72 40.11
C GLN A 181 -29.29 -2.89 39.94
N GLY A 182 -28.76 -4.09 39.78
CA GLY A 182 -29.49 -5.34 39.59
C GLY A 182 -30.00 -5.55 38.16
N LYS A 183 -29.94 -4.52 37.29
CA LYS A 183 -30.30 -4.67 35.87
C LYS A 183 -29.10 -5.11 35.03
N THR A 184 -29.43 -5.80 33.94
CA THR A 184 -28.47 -6.16 32.89
C THR A 184 -28.68 -5.22 31.69
N TYR A 185 -27.59 -4.68 31.16
CA TYR A 185 -27.57 -3.77 30.02
C TYR A 185 -26.77 -4.38 28.87
N LYS A 186 -27.32 -4.31 27.65
CA LYS A 186 -26.55 -4.70 26.46
C LYS A 186 -25.61 -3.54 26.09
N ILE A 187 -24.32 -3.83 26.11
CA ILE A 187 -23.28 -2.93 25.64
C ILE A 187 -22.65 -3.48 24.37
N LYS A 188 -22.26 -2.59 23.45
CA LYS A 188 -21.58 -2.95 22.20
C LYS A 188 -20.45 -1.96 21.92
N ALA A 189 -19.28 -2.46 21.54
CA ALA A 189 -18.19 -1.62 21.05
C ALA A 189 -18.42 -1.29 19.57
N ILE A 190 -18.14 -0.05 19.18
CA ILE A 190 -18.24 0.43 17.80
C ILE A 190 -16.89 1.03 17.43
N PRO A 191 -15.97 0.24 16.86
CA PRO A 191 -14.72 0.78 16.30
C PRO A 191 -15.01 1.83 15.24
N ASP A 192 -14.13 2.81 15.09
CA ASP A 192 -14.17 3.68 13.92
C ASP A 192 -13.71 2.95 12.64
N SER A 193 -13.73 3.63 11.49
CA SER A 193 -13.36 3.02 10.21
C SER A 193 -11.90 2.53 10.15
N LYS A 194 -11.02 3.07 11.00
CA LYS A 194 -9.58 2.84 11.01
C LYS A 194 -9.16 1.78 12.03
N SER A 195 -10.07 1.32 12.88
CA SER A 195 -9.76 0.51 14.06
C SER A 195 -10.53 -0.80 14.09
N ASN A 196 -10.01 -1.77 14.83
CA ASN A 196 -10.68 -3.00 15.21
C ASN A 196 -10.96 -2.97 16.72
N PHE A 197 -12.06 -3.60 17.14
CA PHE A 197 -12.28 -3.91 18.55
C PHE A 197 -11.43 -5.14 18.91
N ILE A 198 -10.74 -5.08 20.05
CA ILE A 198 -9.93 -6.18 20.56
C ILE A 198 -10.64 -6.85 21.73
N SER A 199 -10.87 -6.09 22.80
CA SER A 199 -11.42 -6.65 24.04
C SER A 199 -12.09 -5.61 24.94
N TRP A 200 -12.95 -6.09 25.83
CA TRP A 200 -13.34 -5.40 27.05
C TRP A 200 -12.44 -5.88 28.18
N GLN A 201 -11.95 -4.97 29.01
CA GLN A 201 -11.01 -5.24 30.10
C GLN A 201 -11.42 -4.53 31.41
N GLY A 202 -10.76 -4.88 32.51
CA GLY A 202 -11.04 -4.34 33.86
C GLY A 202 -12.06 -5.19 34.60
N ASP A 203 -13.15 -4.57 35.07
CA ASP A 203 -14.21 -5.26 35.82
C ASP A 203 -15.08 -6.22 34.98
N ILE A 204 -14.81 -6.30 33.67
CA ILE A 204 -15.27 -7.36 32.75
C ILE A 204 -14.08 -7.77 31.87
N ASN A 205 -14.09 -9.02 31.40
CA ASN A 205 -13.10 -9.52 30.43
C ASN A 205 -13.82 -10.29 29.32
N SER A 206 -13.77 -9.79 28.09
CA SER A 206 -14.48 -10.40 26.96
C SER A 206 -13.96 -9.89 25.61
N ASN A 207 -13.73 -10.81 24.68
CA ASN A 207 -13.38 -10.49 23.28
C ASN A 207 -14.61 -10.40 22.38
N LEU A 208 -15.82 -10.57 22.93
CA LEU A 208 -17.06 -10.39 22.18
C LEU A 208 -17.41 -8.90 22.09
N ILE A 209 -17.65 -8.42 20.86
CA ILE A 209 -18.01 -7.02 20.59
C ILE A 209 -19.32 -6.58 21.29
N ASN A 210 -20.23 -7.53 21.51
CA ASN A 210 -21.46 -7.36 22.30
C ASN A 210 -21.30 -8.04 23.66
N TYR A 211 -21.69 -7.37 24.73
CA TYR A 211 -21.63 -7.91 26.09
C TYR A 211 -22.88 -7.57 26.90
N SER A 212 -23.31 -8.47 27.78
CA SER A 212 -24.44 -8.24 28.70
C SER A 212 -23.91 -7.87 30.09
N LEU A 213 -23.89 -6.57 30.38
CA LEU A 213 -23.34 -6.00 31.60
C LEU A 213 -24.35 -6.07 32.76
N LEU A 214 -24.07 -6.90 33.76
CA LEU A 214 -24.76 -6.85 35.05
C LEU A 214 -24.21 -5.71 35.93
N VAL A 215 -25.09 -4.81 36.36
CA VAL A 215 -24.75 -3.69 37.24
C VAL A 215 -25.00 -4.08 38.69
N ASN A 216 -24.00 -4.66 39.36
CA ASN A 216 -24.10 -5.05 40.78
C ASN A 216 -23.38 -4.06 41.71
N ASN A 217 -22.31 -3.43 41.24
CA ASN A 217 -21.52 -2.42 41.93
C ASN A 217 -21.03 -1.35 40.94
N GLN A 218 -20.23 -0.39 41.42
CA GLN A 218 -19.47 0.48 40.55
C GLN A 218 -18.42 -0.34 39.79
N LYS A 219 -18.24 -0.05 38.50
CA LYS A 219 -17.29 -0.76 37.63
C LYS A 219 -16.45 0.22 36.81
N ASN A 220 -15.22 -0.18 36.52
CA ASN A 220 -14.29 0.42 35.58
C ASN A 220 -14.05 -0.58 34.45
N ILE A 221 -14.47 -0.20 33.24
CA ILE A 221 -14.41 -1.04 32.05
C ILE A 221 -13.59 -0.30 31.01
N SER A 222 -12.49 -0.92 30.57
CA SER A 222 -11.70 -0.42 29.45
C SER A 222 -12.14 -1.12 28.17
N THR A 223 -12.31 -0.36 27.10
CA THR A 223 -12.56 -0.88 25.75
C THR A 223 -11.28 -0.72 24.95
N GLU A 224 -10.73 -1.83 24.49
CA GLU A 224 -9.50 -1.84 23.72
C GLU A 224 -9.80 -1.81 22.22
N PHE A 225 -9.25 -0.79 21.55
CA PHE A 225 -9.27 -0.67 20.11
C PHE A 225 -7.84 -0.63 19.58
N GLN A 226 -7.59 -1.28 18.46
CA GLN A 226 -6.30 -1.26 17.79
C GLN A 226 -6.47 -0.75 16.37
N LEU A 227 -5.54 0.09 15.90
CA LEU A 227 -5.53 0.51 14.50
C LEU A 227 -5.40 -0.71 13.60
N LYS A 228 -6.12 -0.69 12.48
CA LYS A 228 -5.96 -1.69 11.41
C LYS A 228 -4.55 -1.58 10.85
N ASN A 229 -4.02 -2.69 10.35
CA ASN A 229 -2.79 -2.67 9.56
C ASN A 229 -3.13 -2.65 8.07
N VAL A 230 -2.32 -1.96 7.29
CA VAL A 230 -2.35 -1.95 5.83
C VAL A 230 -1.03 -2.49 5.30
N ARG A 231 -1.08 -3.15 4.13
CA ARG A 231 0.09 -3.74 3.49
C ARG A 231 0.62 -2.83 2.39
N ILE A 232 1.90 -2.51 2.45
CA ILE A 232 2.63 -1.77 1.43
C ILE A 232 3.57 -2.74 0.71
N GLU A 233 3.41 -2.82 -0.61
CA GLU A 233 4.19 -3.66 -1.51
C GLU A 233 4.78 -2.81 -2.62
N ALA A 234 5.76 -3.37 -3.32
CA ALA A 234 6.31 -2.72 -4.49
C ALA A 234 6.66 -3.70 -5.60
N VAL A 235 6.65 -3.19 -6.83
CA VAL A 235 7.16 -3.84 -8.04
C VAL A 235 8.41 -3.08 -8.49
N ILE A 236 9.45 -3.81 -8.87
CA ILE A 236 10.70 -3.25 -9.39
C ILE A 236 10.68 -3.42 -10.91
N GLU A 237 10.84 -2.33 -11.65
CA GLU A 237 10.78 -2.31 -13.12
C GLU A 237 12.00 -1.59 -13.70
N PRO A 238 12.85 -2.25 -14.52
CA PRO A 238 12.87 -3.69 -14.78
C PRO A 238 13.28 -4.51 -13.54
N GLU A 239 12.87 -5.78 -13.48
CA GLU A 239 13.23 -6.68 -12.39
C GLU A 239 14.76 -6.80 -12.23
N GLY A 240 15.25 -6.80 -10.99
CA GLY A 240 16.67 -6.93 -10.68
C GLY A 240 17.50 -5.64 -10.82
N TYR A 241 16.90 -4.49 -11.17
CA TYR A 241 17.63 -3.22 -11.33
C TYR A 241 17.89 -2.48 -10.01
N GLY A 242 17.32 -2.96 -8.90
CA GLY A 242 17.56 -2.40 -7.58
C GLY A 242 16.88 -3.21 -6.48
N ILE A 243 16.88 -2.65 -5.27
CA ILE A 243 16.16 -3.16 -4.10
C ILE A 243 15.34 -2.04 -3.45
N ILE A 244 14.27 -2.41 -2.74
CA ILE A 244 13.41 -1.46 -2.04
C ILE A 244 13.37 -1.78 -0.56
N ASN A 245 13.68 -0.79 0.27
CA ASN A 245 13.52 -0.85 1.72
C ASN A 245 12.21 -0.17 2.16
N GLY A 246 11.65 -0.58 3.30
CA GLY A 246 10.44 0.01 3.88
C GLY A 246 9.12 -0.63 3.44
N LEU A 247 9.14 -1.85 2.90
CA LEU A 247 7.93 -2.61 2.59
C LEU A 247 7.41 -3.38 3.81
N GLY A 248 6.11 -3.69 3.83
CA GLY A 248 5.51 -4.52 4.88
C GLY A 248 4.18 -4.01 5.40
N PHE A 249 3.87 -4.36 6.65
CA PHE A 249 2.64 -3.96 7.32
C PHE A 249 2.85 -2.70 8.15
N TYR A 250 1.96 -1.73 7.95
CA TYR A 250 1.97 -0.44 8.64
C TYR A 250 0.64 -0.24 9.36
N SER A 251 0.68 0.35 10.56
CA SER A 251 -0.54 0.77 11.25
C SER A 251 -1.22 1.90 10.47
N PHE A 252 -2.54 1.84 10.38
CA PHE A 252 -3.32 2.83 9.64
C PHE A 252 -2.99 4.26 10.11
N GLY A 253 -2.60 5.13 9.18
CA GLY A 253 -2.26 6.52 9.45
C GLY A 253 -0.81 6.77 9.86
N SER A 254 0.04 5.73 9.96
CA SER A 254 1.48 5.93 10.16
C SER A 254 2.17 6.42 8.89
N GLU A 255 3.32 7.09 9.05
CA GLU A 255 4.19 7.41 7.92
C GLU A 255 4.89 6.14 7.41
N VAL A 256 4.94 6.03 6.08
CA VAL A 256 5.72 5.04 5.33
C VAL A 256 6.88 5.77 4.68
N VAL A 257 8.07 5.18 4.74
CA VAL A 257 9.27 5.67 4.06
C VAL A 257 9.81 4.54 3.22
N LEU A 258 9.62 4.64 1.91
CA LEU A 258 10.21 3.72 0.94
C LEU A 258 11.52 4.30 0.43
N VAL A 259 12.55 3.45 0.30
CA VAL A 259 13.86 3.85 -0.25
C VAL A 259 14.24 2.86 -1.35
N ALA A 260 14.35 3.35 -2.58
CA ALA A 260 14.90 2.62 -3.71
C ALA A 260 16.42 2.72 -3.68
N ASN A 261 17.11 1.59 -3.81
CA ASN A 261 18.56 1.55 -3.95
C ASN A 261 18.86 0.87 -5.29
N PRO A 262 19.26 1.64 -6.32
CA PRO A 262 19.70 1.07 -7.59
C PRO A 262 20.88 0.12 -7.41
N ASN A 263 20.90 -0.95 -8.20
CA ASN A 263 22.10 -1.78 -8.32
C ASN A 263 23.19 -1.05 -9.12
N SER A 264 24.44 -1.55 -9.08
CA SER A 264 25.55 -0.97 -9.84
C SER A 264 25.20 -0.80 -11.32
N GLY A 265 25.58 0.35 -11.89
CA GLY A 265 25.30 0.69 -13.28
C GLY A 265 23.81 0.97 -13.58
N LYS A 266 22.95 1.07 -12.56
CA LYS A 266 21.53 1.41 -12.69
C LYS A 266 21.22 2.73 -12.01
N ASP A 267 20.17 3.37 -12.51
CA ASP A 267 19.63 4.63 -12.05
C ASP A 267 18.19 4.46 -11.59
N PHE A 268 17.85 5.04 -10.45
CA PHE A 268 16.45 5.24 -10.09
C PHE A 268 15.86 6.39 -10.93
N LYS A 269 14.65 6.21 -11.46
CA LYS A 269 13.96 7.26 -12.22
C LYS A 269 12.79 7.85 -11.46
N ASN A 270 11.86 7.03 -10.98
CA ASN A 270 10.71 7.50 -10.20
C ASN A 270 9.89 6.36 -9.59
N TRP A 271 9.05 6.72 -8.62
CA TRP A 271 7.97 5.90 -8.10
C TRP A 271 6.69 6.20 -8.89
N THR A 272 5.96 5.16 -9.28
CA THR A 272 4.64 5.28 -9.90
C THR A 272 3.57 4.49 -9.15
N ILE A 273 2.33 4.96 -9.25
CA ILE A 273 1.13 4.24 -8.80
C ILE A 273 0.13 4.28 -9.96
N ASN A 274 -0.30 3.11 -10.43
CA ASN A 274 -1.12 2.99 -11.65
C ASN A 274 -0.50 3.77 -12.83
N ASP A 275 0.81 3.60 -13.01
CA ASP A 275 1.65 4.23 -14.04
C ASP A 275 1.71 5.77 -14.02
N LYS A 276 1.18 6.42 -12.97
CA LYS A 276 1.35 7.86 -12.72
C LYS A 276 2.50 8.11 -11.77
N VAL A 277 3.39 9.02 -12.13
CA VAL A 277 4.53 9.42 -11.29
C VAL A 277 4.03 10.07 -9.99
N VAL A 278 4.50 9.57 -8.86
CA VAL A 278 4.18 10.08 -7.52
C VAL A 278 5.38 10.63 -6.77
N CYS A 279 6.60 10.25 -7.17
CA CYS A 279 7.83 10.78 -6.59
C CYS A 279 9.02 10.51 -7.53
N GLU A 280 9.87 11.50 -7.77
CA GLU A 280 11.09 11.35 -8.59
C GLU A 280 12.36 11.13 -7.75
N LYS A 281 12.23 11.14 -6.42
CA LYS A 281 13.33 10.90 -5.48
C LYS A 281 13.35 9.43 -5.08
N GLU A 282 14.54 8.88 -4.84
CA GLU A 282 14.74 7.51 -4.35
C GLU A 282 13.96 7.24 -3.05
N THR A 283 13.81 8.26 -2.21
CA THR A 283 13.01 8.21 -0.99
C THR A 283 11.58 8.74 -1.24
N TYR A 284 10.59 7.87 -1.07
CA TYR A 284 9.16 8.23 -1.16
C TYR A 284 8.49 8.10 0.22
N LYS A 285 7.92 9.22 0.69
CA LYS A 285 7.19 9.29 1.98
C LYS A 285 5.70 9.52 1.77
N PHE A 286 4.87 8.75 2.45
CA PHE A 286 3.41 8.92 2.42
C PHE A 286 2.73 8.31 3.66
N ILE A 287 1.43 8.57 3.83
CA ILE A 287 0.65 8.05 4.97
C ILE A 287 -0.08 6.75 4.60
N ALA A 288 0.07 5.73 5.45
CA ALA A 288 -0.51 4.40 5.30
C ALA A 288 -2.03 4.38 5.52
N ASN A 289 -2.83 4.77 4.51
CA ASN A 289 -4.30 4.84 4.62
C ASN A 289 -5.04 3.68 3.95
N LYS A 290 -4.35 2.86 3.15
CA LYS A 290 -4.91 1.69 2.47
C LYS A 290 -3.77 0.77 2.03
N ASN A 291 -4.12 -0.47 1.68
CA ASN A 291 -3.16 -1.33 0.97
C ASN A 291 -2.73 -0.65 -0.32
N LEU A 292 -1.44 -0.69 -0.61
CA LEU A 292 -0.88 -0.01 -1.76
C LEU A 292 0.28 -0.81 -2.33
N THR A 293 0.27 -0.98 -3.64
CA THR A 293 1.40 -1.47 -4.42
C THR A 293 1.95 -0.28 -5.21
N VAL A 294 3.23 0.04 -5.00
CA VAL A 294 3.94 1.07 -5.78
C VAL A 294 4.85 0.39 -6.81
N LYS A 295 5.24 1.10 -7.86
CA LYS A 295 6.25 0.63 -8.80
C LYS A 295 7.47 1.54 -8.69
N ALA A 296 8.65 0.96 -8.48
CA ALA A 296 9.93 1.67 -8.58
C ALA A 296 10.50 1.46 -9.97
N ASN A 297 10.65 2.54 -10.72
CA ASN A 297 11.13 2.51 -12.10
C ASN A 297 12.62 2.87 -12.11
N PHE A 298 13.41 2.02 -12.76
CA PHE A 298 14.85 2.15 -12.92
C PHE A 298 15.20 2.18 -14.41
N ALA A 299 16.42 2.63 -14.72
CA ALA A 299 17.02 2.48 -16.05
C ALA A 299 18.50 2.16 -15.91
N SER A 300 19.17 1.77 -17.00
CA SER A 300 20.63 1.73 -17.01
C SER A 300 21.19 3.15 -16.83
N TYR A 301 22.26 3.27 -16.02
CA TYR A 301 23.10 4.46 -15.99
C TYR A 301 23.95 4.48 -17.26
N MET A 302 24.02 5.63 -17.91
CA MET A 302 24.79 5.80 -19.15
C MET A 302 25.92 6.78 -18.93
N PHE A 303 27.15 6.38 -19.25
CA PHE A 303 28.33 7.25 -19.24
C PHE A 303 28.50 7.92 -20.59
N ASN A 304 28.81 9.21 -20.58
CA ASN A 304 29.13 9.98 -21.77
C ASN A 304 30.62 9.88 -22.10
N ILE A 305 30.92 9.38 -23.29
CA ILE A 305 32.27 9.32 -23.83
C ILE A 305 32.34 10.27 -25.02
N SER A 306 33.22 11.26 -24.92
CA SER A 306 33.43 12.22 -25.99
C SER A 306 34.91 12.30 -26.37
N ALA A 307 35.15 12.59 -27.64
CA ALA A 307 36.45 12.86 -28.21
C ALA A 307 36.35 14.10 -29.11
N THR A 308 37.41 14.90 -29.15
CA THR A 308 37.54 16.01 -30.10
C THR A 308 38.90 15.98 -30.81
N PRO A 309 38.96 16.26 -32.11
CA PRO A 309 40.23 16.43 -32.81
C PRO A 309 40.92 17.73 -32.39
N ASN A 310 42.25 17.71 -32.35
CA ASN A 310 43.09 18.87 -32.11
C ASN A 310 44.28 18.88 -33.10
N PRO A 311 44.33 19.85 -34.04
CA PRO A 311 43.37 20.94 -34.24
C PRO A 311 41.99 20.47 -34.73
N ILE A 312 40.95 21.27 -34.46
CA ILE A 312 39.54 20.85 -34.59
C ILE A 312 39.11 20.49 -36.02
N ASP A 313 39.72 21.12 -37.03
CA ASP A 313 39.35 20.94 -38.45
C ASP A 313 40.26 19.97 -39.20
N ILE A 314 41.08 19.19 -38.49
CA ILE A 314 42.15 18.39 -39.11
C ILE A 314 41.93 16.88 -38.93
N GLY A 315 41.07 16.51 -37.98
CA GLY A 315 40.73 15.13 -37.70
C GLY A 315 39.23 14.90 -37.68
N ILE A 316 38.85 13.64 -37.83
CA ILE A 316 37.49 13.13 -37.56
C ILE A 316 37.63 12.07 -36.48
N VAL A 317 36.74 12.14 -35.49
CA VAL A 317 36.65 11.18 -34.40
C VAL A 317 35.34 10.39 -34.51
N PHE A 318 35.43 9.07 -34.35
CA PHE A 318 34.28 8.16 -34.32
C PHE A 318 34.18 7.52 -32.93
N GLY A 319 32.96 7.22 -32.49
CA GLY A 319 32.70 6.55 -31.22
C GLY A 319 32.25 7.46 -30.07
N ASN A 320 31.95 8.73 -30.31
CA ASN A 320 31.31 9.59 -29.31
C ASN A 320 29.88 9.09 -29.05
N GLY A 321 29.45 9.09 -27.78
CA GLY A 321 28.11 8.63 -27.41
C GLY A 321 27.92 8.40 -25.93
N SER A 322 26.74 7.88 -25.58
CA SER A 322 26.40 7.42 -24.23
C SER A 322 26.38 5.90 -24.19
N TYR A 323 27.04 5.31 -23.20
CA TYR A 323 27.32 3.87 -23.13
C TYR A 323 27.04 3.31 -21.72
N GLU A 324 26.69 2.03 -21.63
CA GLU A 324 26.48 1.39 -20.33
C GLU A 324 27.82 1.11 -19.60
N GLU A 325 27.76 0.89 -18.29
CA GLU A 325 28.93 0.46 -17.51
C GLU A 325 29.51 -0.86 -18.06
N ASN A 326 30.84 -0.95 -18.14
CA ASN A 326 31.63 -2.08 -18.63
C ASN A 326 31.48 -2.41 -20.12
N GLU A 327 30.79 -1.56 -20.90
CA GLU A 327 30.77 -1.69 -22.35
C GLU A 327 32.17 -1.48 -22.93
N ASN A 328 32.56 -2.33 -23.89
CA ASN A 328 33.84 -2.21 -24.58
C ASN A 328 33.62 -1.49 -25.91
N ILE A 329 34.08 -0.24 -25.98
CA ILE A 329 33.86 0.64 -27.12
C ILE A 329 35.18 0.96 -27.84
N LYS A 330 35.07 1.40 -29.10
CA LYS A 330 36.20 1.84 -29.91
C LYS A 330 36.05 3.31 -30.25
N ILE A 331 37.05 4.11 -29.87
CA ILE A 331 37.19 5.49 -30.32
C ILE A 331 38.26 5.53 -31.41
N ILE A 332 37.92 6.07 -32.58
CA ILE A 332 38.82 6.08 -33.75
C ILE A 332 39.09 7.51 -34.16
N ALA A 333 40.36 7.88 -34.27
CA ALA A 333 40.79 9.15 -34.84
C ALA A 333 41.35 8.93 -36.24
N ARG A 334 40.88 9.71 -37.21
CA ARG A 334 41.42 9.73 -38.58
C ARG A 334 41.74 11.15 -38.98
N SER A 335 42.91 11.35 -39.58
CA SER A 335 43.20 12.63 -40.23
C SER A 335 42.28 12.79 -41.44
N ASN A 336 41.80 14.00 -41.68
CA ASN A 336 40.97 14.31 -42.84
C ASN A 336 41.80 14.67 -44.09
N ASN A 337 43.14 14.74 -43.97
CA ASN A 337 44.03 15.04 -45.09
C ASN A 337 45.41 14.39 -44.93
N LYS A 338 46.18 14.35 -46.03
CA LYS A 338 47.49 13.67 -46.08
C LYS A 338 48.64 14.44 -45.41
N LYS A 339 48.44 15.71 -45.04
CA LYS A 339 49.50 16.54 -44.42
C LYS A 339 49.61 16.31 -42.92
N TRP A 340 48.63 15.66 -42.30
CA TRP A 340 48.57 15.47 -40.86
C TRP A 340 48.50 14.00 -40.49
N SER A 341 49.29 13.60 -39.51
CA SER A 341 49.26 12.28 -38.89
C SER A 341 48.63 12.37 -37.51
N PHE A 342 47.84 11.35 -37.15
CA PHE A 342 47.47 11.15 -35.75
C PHE A 342 48.75 10.93 -34.93
N ASN A 343 48.85 11.60 -33.79
CA ASN A 343 49.98 11.51 -32.88
C ASN A 343 49.62 10.69 -31.64
N ASN A 344 48.62 11.15 -30.88
CA ASN A 344 48.17 10.47 -29.66
C ASN A 344 46.77 10.92 -29.22
N TRP A 345 46.17 10.13 -28.33
CA TRP A 345 45.05 10.50 -27.49
C TRP A 345 45.55 11.15 -26.21
N THR A 346 44.92 12.24 -25.78
CA THR A 346 45.08 12.79 -24.44
C THR A 346 43.74 12.94 -23.71
N GLU A 347 43.77 12.98 -22.39
CA GLU A 347 42.64 13.33 -21.54
C GLU A 347 43.14 14.32 -20.50
N ASN A 348 42.52 15.50 -20.40
CA ASN A 348 43.01 16.59 -19.56
C ASN A 348 44.50 16.94 -19.81
N GLY A 349 44.97 16.79 -21.06
CA GLY A 349 46.36 17.01 -21.46
C GLY A 349 47.33 15.87 -21.13
N ILE A 350 46.89 14.82 -20.45
CA ILE A 350 47.70 13.64 -20.09
C ILE A 350 47.62 12.62 -21.22
N PHE A 351 48.76 12.03 -21.60
CA PHE A 351 48.83 10.99 -22.62
C PHE A 351 48.00 9.75 -22.25
N VAL A 352 47.18 9.27 -23.19
CA VAL A 352 46.33 8.08 -23.05
C VAL A 352 46.81 6.94 -23.95
N SER A 353 47.07 7.19 -25.22
CA SER A 353 47.52 6.16 -26.17
C SER A 353 48.11 6.77 -27.44
N SER A 354 49.04 6.08 -28.09
CA SER A 354 49.58 6.40 -29.43
C SER A 354 48.82 5.69 -30.56
N ASP A 355 47.89 4.79 -30.24
CA ASP A 355 47.10 4.08 -31.25
C ASP A 355 45.90 4.91 -31.70
N SER A 356 45.74 5.08 -33.02
CA SER A 356 44.60 5.80 -33.60
C SER A 356 43.24 5.14 -33.31
N VAL A 357 43.24 3.86 -32.90
CA VAL A 357 42.08 3.12 -32.43
C VAL A 357 42.26 2.85 -30.94
N LEU A 358 41.50 3.57 -30.11
CA LEU A 358 41.49 3.42 -28.66
C LEU A 358 40.34 2.51 -28.23
N ASN A 359 40.65 1.37 -27.63
CA ASN A 359 39.67 0.49 -27.00
C ASN A 359 39.47 0.92 -25.54
N ILE A 360 38.23 1.18 -25.13
CA ILE A 360 37.90 1.65 -23.77
C ILE A 360 36.84 0.71 -23.19
N THR A 361 37.06 0.26 -21.96
CA THR A 361 35.99 -0.27 -21.11
C THR A 361 35.37 0.89 -20.36
N VAL A 362 34.10 1.16 -20.59
CA VAL A 362 33.38 2.31 -20.02
C VAL A 362 33.21 2.12 -18.52
N LYS A 363 33.76 3.02 -17.72
CA LYS A 363 33.62 3.01 -16.25
C LYS A 363 33.22 4.37 -15.67
N GLU A 364 33.46 5.43 -16.43
CA GLU A 364 33.19 6.82 -16.06
C GLU A 364 33.04 7.67 -17.32
N ASN A 365 32.56 8.90 -17.14
CA ASN A 365 32.52 9.88 -18.23
C ASN A 365 33.94 10.26 -18.64
N ARG A 366 34.21 10.31 -19.95
CA ARG A 366 35.54 10.63 -20.48
C ARG A 366 35.47 11.69 -21.57
N ASN A 367 36.47 12.57 -21.58
CA ASN A 367 36.61 13.66 -22.54
C ASN A 367 38.02 13.62 -23.15
N LEU A 368 38.12 12.97 -24.30
CA LEU A 368 39.37 12.69 -24.99
C LEU A 368 39.69 13.74 -26.04
N VAL A 369 40.97 13.87 -26.36
CA VAL A 369 41.47 14.73 -27.44
C VAL A 369 42.36 13.91 -28.36
N ALA A 370 42.03 13.87 -29.65
CA ALA A 370 42.86 13.27 -30.68
C ALA A 370 43.84 14.34 -31.21
N ASN A 371 45.11 14.25 -30.82
CA ASN A 371 46.13 15.20 -31.25
C ASN A 371 46.73 14.76 -32.58
N PHE A 372 46.79 15.71 -33.52
CA PHE A 372 47.40 15.53 -34.83
C PHE A 372 48.64 16.43 -34.96
N SER A 373 49.63 15.96 -35.72
CA SER A 373 50.82 16.72 -36.07
C SER A 373 51.00 16.81 -37.57
N LEU A 374 51.59 17.92 -38.03
CA LEU A 374 51.97 18.08 -39.43
C LEU A 374 53.11 17.12 -39.75
N ILE A 375 53.00 16.39 -40.86
CA ILE A 375 54.09 15.54 -41.37
C ILE A 375 55.13 16.49 -42.01
N THR A 376 56.29 16.64 -41.37
CA THR A 376 57.33 17.62 -41.77
C THR A 376 58.37 17.06 -42.75
N ASN A 377 58.38 15.76 -43.02
CA ASN A 377 59.19 15.12 -44.06
C ASN A 377 58.27 14.44 -45.07
N ILE A 378 57.87 15.18 -46.09
CA ILE A 378 57.38 14.60 -47.33
C ILE A 378 58.57 14.67 -48.27
N ASP A 379 59.40 13.63 -48.28
CA ASP A 379 60.16 13.32 -49.49
C ASP A 379 59.09 13.04 -50.55
N GLU A 380 59.00 13.92 -51.55
CA GLU A 380 58.10 13.79 -52.68
C GLU A 380 58.44 12.54 -53.49
N GLU A 381 57.98 11.38 -53.03
CA GLU A 381 57.75 10.27 -53.93
C GLU A 381 56.52 10.65 -54.76
N THR A 382 56.80 11.27 -55.92
CA THR A 382 55.81 11.77 -56.86
C THR A 382 54.72 10.73 -57.04
N ILE A 383 53.54 11.06 -56.53
CA ILE A 383 52.31 10.34 -56.76
C ILE A 383 52.11 10.32 -58.28
N PRO A 384 52.10 9.15 -58.95
CA PRO A 384 51.88 9.16 -60.38
C PRO A 384 50.43 9.59 -60.65
N ASP A 385 50.28 10.71 -61.35
CA ASP A 385 48.97 11.29 -61.67
C ASP A 385 48.26 10.53 -62.79
N GLU A 386 49.01 9.77 -63.60
CA GLU A 386 48.45 9.07 -64.76
C GLU A 386 48.90 7.60 -64.87
N PHE A 387 47.95 6.76 -65.26
CA PHE A 387 48.19 5.37 -65.64
C PHE A 387 48.84 5.33 -67.02
N PHE A 388 49.98 4.65 -67.14
CA PHE A 388 50.59 4.42 -68.45
C PHE A 388 51.18 3.02 -68.57
N ILE A 389 51.21 2.51 -69.80
CA ILE A 389 52.00 1.33 -70.18
C ILE A 389 52.83 1.74 -71.38
N SER A 390 54.15 1.75 -71.22
CA SER A 390 55.07 2.06 -72.32
C SER A 390 55.34 0.82 -73.19
N ALA A 391 55.75 1.05 -74.45
CA ALA A 391 56.23 -0.04 -75.29
C ALA A 391 57.50 -0.65 -74.65
N PRO A 392 57.68 -1.99 -74.70
CA PRO A 392 58.88 -2.62 -74.21
C PRO A 392 60.11 -2.09 -74.97
N TYR A 393 61.18 -1.76 -74.25
CA TYR A 393 62.42 -1.24 -74.83
C TYR A 393 63.64 -2.01 -74.31
N PRO A 394 64.59 -2.41 -75.19
CA PRO A 394 64.52 -2.29 -76.66
C PRO A 394 63.46 -3.22 -77.29
N ASN A 395 62.95 -2.88 -78.48
CA ASN A 395 62.10 -3.75 -79.32
C ASN A 395 62.21 -3.29 -80.80
N PRO A 396 62.90 -4.01 -81.70
CA PRO A 396 63.44 -5.36 -81.54
C PRO A 396 64.50 -5.53 -80.43
N PHE A 397 64.62 -6.73 -79.85
CA PHE A 397 65.47 -7.00 -78.68
C PHE A 397 66.33 -8.25 -78.83
N ASN A 398 67.47 -8.29 -78.12
CA ASN A 398 68.38 -9.45 -78.04
C ASN A 398 69.13 -9.50 -76.69
N PRO A 399 69.00 -10.56 -75.89
CA PRO A 399 67.82 -11.42 -75.74
C PRO A 399 66.83 -10.83 -74.71
N SER A 400 67.05 -9.61 -74.21
CA SER A 400 66.22 -9.00 -73.15
C SER A 400 65.59 -7.66 -73.52
N THR A 401 64.40 -7.41 -72.97
CA THR A 401 63.68 -6.13 -73.05
C THR A 401 63.08 -5.78 -71.68
N THR A 402 62.78 -4.51 -71.44
CA THR A 402 62.16 -4.05 -70.19
C THR A 402 60.75 -3.54 -70.46
N PHE A 403 59.80 -4.07 -69.68
CA PHE A 403 58.44 -3.59 -69.58
C PHE A 403 58.34 -2.51 -68.52
N LYS A 404 57.83 -1.33 -68.87
CA LYS A 404 57.62 -0.22 -67.93
C LYS A 404 56.16 0.24 -67.96
N PHE A 405 55.53 0.28 -66.79
CA PHE A 405 54.14 0.72 -66.61
C PHE A 405 53.96 1.43 -65.26
N CYS A 406 52.86 2.15 -65.11
CA CYS A 406 52.53 2.91 -63.93
C CYS A 406 51.10 2.62 -63.49
N LEU A 407 50.95 2.32 -62.20
CA LEU A 407 49.68 2.04 -61.55
C LEU A 407 49.27 3.26 -60.71
N THR A 408 48.03 3.74 -60.89
CA THR A 408 47.45 4.85 -60.10
C THR A 408 46.84 4.38 -58.78
N ASN A 409 46.58 3.08 -58.62
CA ASN A 409 46.07 2.41 -57.42
C ASN A 409 46.72 1.02 -57.27
N ASN A 410 46.61 0.41 -56.08
CA ASN A 410 47.04 -0.98 -55.88
C ASN A 410 46.22 -1.90 -56.80
N SER A 411 46.90 -2.72 -57.62
CA SER A 411 46.26 -3.48 -58.70
C SER A 411 46.80 -4.90 -58.76
N VAL A 412 45.96 -5.83 -59.23
CA VAL A 412 46.38 -7.17 -59.67
C VAL A 412 46.88 -7.06 -61.11
N VAL A 413 48.12 -7.47 -61.37
CA VAL A 413 48.76 -7.39 -62.69
C VAL A 413 49.07 -8.80 -63.20
N ASN A 414 48.70 -9.07 -64.45
CA ASN A 414 49.13 -10.25 -65.20
C ASN A 414 49.79 -9.78 -66.51
N LEU A 415 51.01 -10.21 -66.76
CA LEU A 415 51.80 -9.87 -67.94
C LEU A 415 52.38 -11.15 -68.53
N PHE A 416 52.02 -11.48 -69.76
CA PHE A 416 52.47 -12.69 -70.42
C PHE A 416 52.77 -12.46 -71.90
N VAL A 417 53.54 -13.38 -72.49
CA VAL A 417 54.01 -13.37 -73.88
C VAL A 417 53.54 -14.64 -74.58
N THR A 418 53.09 -14.49 -75.81
CA THR A 418 52.59 -15.57 -76.68
C THR A 418 53.37 -15.61 -78.00
N ASN A 419 53.42 -16.78 -78.65
CA ASN A 419 53.89 -16.91 -80.02
C ASN A 419 52.76 -16.56 -81.03
N VAL A 420 53.06 -16.64 -82.33
CA VAL A 420 52.08 -16.32 -83.40
C VAL A 420 50.85 -17.24 -83.45
N THR A 421 50.92 -18.43 -82.84
CA THR A 421 49.76 -19.35 -82.74
C THR A 421 48.93 -19.11 -81.48
N GLY A 422 49.26 -18.09 -80.66
CA GLY A 422 48.56 -17.75 -79.43
C GLY A 422 48.96 -18.58 -78.21
N GLN A 423 49.96 -19.47 -78.32
CA GLN A 423 50.46 -20.24 -77.18
C GLN A 423 51.26 -19.32 -76.25
N VAL A 424 50.93 -19.32 -74.95
CA VAL A 424 51.71 -18.60 -73.92
C VAL A 424 53.09 -19.25 -73.79
N VAL A 425 54.13 -18.52 -74.18
CA VAL A 425 55.53 -18.96 -74.10
C VAL A 425 56.22 -18.50 -72.83
N LYS A 426 55.71 -17.43 -72.19
CA LYS A 426 56.20 -16.96 -70.89
C LYS A 426 55.11 -16.17 -70.15
N LYS A 427 54.91 -16.46 -68.87
CA LYS A 427 54.30 -15.51 -67.93
C LYS A 427 55.41 -14.74 -67.23
N ILE A 428 55.38 -13.42 -67.32
CA ILE A 428 56.36 -12.50 -66.72
C ILE A 428 55.86 -12.07 -65.34
N ILE A 429 54.57 -11.80 -65.21
CA ILE A 429 53.87 -11.54 -63.95
C ILE A 429 52.59 -12.38 -63.99
N ASP A 430 52.31 -13.20 -62.96
CA ASP A 430 51.14 -14.10 -62.93
C ASP A 430 50.18 -13.67 -61.82
N TYR A 431 49.27 -12.74 -62.14
CA TYR A 431 48.23 -12.21 -61.24
C TYR A 431 48.76 -11.72 -59.88
N GLU A 432 49.84 -10.93 -59.88
CA GLU A 432 50.47 -10.42 -58.65
C GLU A 432 49.82 -9.11 -58.17
N ASN A 433 49.73 -8.95 -56.85
CA ASN A 433 49.34 -7.68 -56.23
C ASN A 433 50.51 -6.71 -56.25
N MET A 434 50.39 -5.62 -57.00
CA MET A 434 51.41 -4.58 -57.11
C MET A 434 50.89 -3.28 -56.52
N SER A 435 51.72 -2.64 -55.70
CA SER A 435 51.44 -1.33 -55.13
C SER A 435 51.29 -0.27 -56.23
N ARG A 436 50.53 0.79 -55.95
CA ARG A 436 50.57 2.03 -56.75
C ARG A 436 52.03 2.45 -56.99
N GLY A 437 52.37 2.89 -58.20
CA GLY A 437 53.71 3.35 -58.54
C GLY A 437 54.18 2.97 -59.94
N VAL A 438 55.40 3.39 -60.29
CA VAL A 438 56.07 3.04 -61.54
C VAL A 438 56.80 1.71 -61.36
N HIS A 439 56.49 0.74 -62.22
CA HIS A 439 57.08 -0.60 -62.23
C HIS A 439 57.93 -0.81 -63.47
N LYS A 440 59.07 -1.49 -63.29
CA LYS A 440 59.97 -1.92 -64.37
C LYS A 440 60.23 -3.41 -64.22
N VAL A 441 59.91 -4.20 -65.25
CA VAL A 441 60.07 -5.66 -65.23
C VAL A 441 60.90 -6.09 -66.43
N ASN A 442 62.01 -6.78 -66.15
CA ASN A 442 62.91 -7.28 -67.18
C ASN A 442 62.42 -8.65 -67.70
N PHE A 443 62.39 -8.80 -69.01
CA PHE A 443 62.08 -10.07 -69.68
C PHE A 443 63.29 -10.55 -70.48
N SER A 444 63.75 -11.78 -70.20
CA SER A 444 64.79 -12.47 -70.97
C SER A 444 64.19 -13.61 -71.78
N ALA A 445 64.48 -13.61 -73.08
CA ALA A 445 64.02 -14.60 -74.06
C ALA A 445 65.13 -15.58 -74.48
N ASN A 446 66.08 -15.87 -73.59
CA ASN A 446 67.21 -16.78 -73.86
C ASN A 446 66.79 -18.16 -74.41
N ASN A 447 65.60 -18.63 -74.05
CA ASN A 447 65.09 -19.94 -74.44
C ASN A 447 64.04 -19.90 -75.58
N LEU A 448 63.84 -18.76 -76.23
CA LEU A 448 62.89 -18.58 -77.34
C LEU A 448 63.63 -18.43 -78.69
N ALA A 449 63.06 -18.93 -79.79
CA ALA A 449 63.64 -18.74 -81.13
C ALA A 449 63.45 -17.29 -81.62
N SER A 450 64.33 -16.79 -82.50
CA SER A 450 64.13 -15.51 -83.19
C SER A 450 62.79 -15.48 -83.90
N GLY A 451 62.07 -14.37 -83.83
CA GLY A 451 60.73 -14.27 -84.41
C GLY A 451 59.83 -13.22 -83.77
N VAL A 452 58.56 -13.23 -84.19
CA VAL A 452 57.53 -12.32 -83.70
C VAL A 452 56.75 -12.97 -82.55
N TYR A 453 56.57 -12.20 -81.48
CA TYR A 453 55.79 -12.56 -80.30
C TYR A 453 54.79 -11.46 -79.98
N PHE A 454 53.80 -11.75 -79.12
CA PHE A 454 52.86 -10.76 -78.62
C PHE A 454 52.83 -10.77 -77.10
N TYR A 455 52.86 -9.60 -76.48
CA TYR A 455 52.67 -9.46 -75.04
C TYR A 455 51.25 -8.97 -74.73
N PHE A 456 50.76 -9.33 -73.55
CA PHE A 456 49.47 -8.94 -73.02
C PHE A 456 49.61 -8.50 -71.57
N TYR A 457 49.06 -7.32 -71.26
CA TYR A 457 48.81 -6.83 -69.92
C TYR A 457 47.35 -7.03 -69.58
N GLU A 458 47.09 -7.52 -68.38
CA GLU A 458 45.79 -7.47 -67.73
C GLU A 458 45.97 -6.84 -66.36
N ILE A 459 45.33 -5.70 -66.13
CA ILE A 459 45.46 -4.94 -64.88
C ILE A 459 44.06 -4.74 -64.30
N LYS A 460 43.86 -5.19 -63.07
CA LYS A 460 42.62 -5.01 -62.31
C LYS A 460 42.91 -4.18 -61.07
N ASP A 461 42.31 -3.00 -61.00
CA ASP A 461 42.39 -2.13 -59.82
C ASP A 461 41.64 -2.77 -58.65
N LEU A 462 42.23 -2.81 -57.45
CA LEU A 462 41.58 -3.39 -56.27
C LEU A 462 40.42 -2.52 -55.73
N GLY A 463 40.32 -1.25 -56.16
CA GLY A 463 39.25 -0.33 -55.78
C GLY A 463 38.16 -0.11 -56.83
N LEU A 464 38.29 -0.66 -58.04
CA LEU A 464 37.34 -0.50 -59.15
C LEU A 464 36.97 -1.84 -59.78
N THR A 465 35.81 -1.91 -60.43
CA THR A 465 35.34 -3.14 -61.11
C THR A 465 35.91 -3.31 -62.53
N GLU A 466 36.62 -2.31 -63.06
CA GLU A 466 37.14 -2.30 -64.42
C GLU A 466 38.48 -3.06 -64.58
N LYS A 467 38.59 -3.86 -65.65
CA LYS A 467 39.83 -4.53 -66.07
C LYS A 467 40.40 -3.80 -67.29
N LYS A 468 41.64 -3.33 -67.19
CA LYS A 468 42.38 -2.75 -68.33
C LYS A 468 43.21 -3.82 -69.01
N VAL A 469 43.09 -3.93 -70.33
CA VAL A 469 43.86 -4.88 -71.15
C VAL A 469 44.64 -4.11 -72.22
N LYS A 470 45.92 -4.41 -72.38
CA LYS A 470 46.76 -3.86 -73.46
C LYS A 470 47.63 -4.95 -74.06
N SER A 471 47.73 -5.01 -75.38
CA SER A 471 48.63 -5.92 -76.08
C SER A 471 49.58 -5.18 -76.99
N GLY A 472 50.65 -5.86 -77.42
CA GLY A 472 51.59 -5.32 -78.39
C GLY A 472 52.53 -6.37 -78.95
N LYS A 473 53.26 -6.00 -80.00
CA LYS A 473 54.20 -6.87 -80.72
C LYS A 473 55.60 -6.80 -80.10
N LEU A 474 56.27 -7.94 -80.03
CA LEU A 474 57.69 -8.10 -79.69
C LEU A 474 58.43 -8.73 -80.88
N ILE A 475 59.62 -8.24 -81.17
CA ILE A 475 60.50 -8.77 -82.24
C ILE A 475 61.81 -9.21 -81.58
N LEU A 476 62.02 -10.52 -81.46
CA LEU A 476 63.26 -11.11 -80.96
C LEU A 476 64.20 -11.37 -82.14
N ILE A 477 65.41 -10.80 -82.08
CA ILE A 477 66.45 -10.97 -83.10
C ILE A 477 67.69 -11.52 -82.40
N LYS A 478 67.84 -12.84 -82.34
CA LYS A 478 69.09 -13.49 -81.91
C LYS A 478 70.08 -13.62 -83.03
#